data_AF-A0A4Q2D8L2-F1
#
_entry.id   AF-A0A4Q2D8L2-F1
#
_cell.length_a   1.000
_cell.length_b   1.000
_cell.length_c   1.000
_cell.angle_alpha   90.00
_cell.angle_beta   90.00
_cell.angle_gamma   90.00
#
_symmetry.space_group_name_H-M   'P 1'
#
loop_
_entity.id
_entity.type
_entity.pdbx_description
1 polymer ?
#
loop_
_entity_poly.entity_id
_entity_poly.type
_entity_poly.pdbx_seq_one_letter_code
_entity_poly.pdbx_strand_id
1 'polypeptide(L)'
;MRFAATLLYCLSFGAAVTFALPTLVSRSYDLAERNAGLDFEGATDQVSSRAPMESALDFEPQERQLEDSFLYPRAPLSKSMKKDIEEALDVMAGETITWAWEATWQKAHGAKTSKLNGYKPGSRRDSQDDLLYWVGMFTVSNKNIGGSAWIQASFTTEPSTADAVAALKTALQSA
;
A
#
# COMPACT_ATOMS: atom_id res chain seq x y z
N MET A 1 30.12 26.20 47.18
CA MET A 1 30.99 27.06 46.35
C MET A 1 31.71 26.18 45.34
N ARG A 2 31.53 26.50 44.05
CA ARG A 2 32.44 26.29 42.90
C ARG A 2 33.16 24.93 42.78
N PHE A 3 32.68 24.09 41.85
CA PHE A 3 33.52 23.14 41.13
C PHE A 3 33.72 23.58 39.69
N ALA A 4 34.92 23.29 39.22
CA ALA A 4 35.66 23.99 38.19
C ALA A 4 35.21 23.68 36.76
N ALA A 5 35.51 24.65 35.89
CA ALA A 5 35.58 24.50 34.45
C ALA A 5 36.54 23.37 34.04
N THR A 6 36.26 22.74 32.89
CA THR A 6 37.14 22.59 31.70
C THR A 6 36.64 21.41 30.89
N LEU A 7 36.22 21.65 29.63
CA LEU A 7 36.76 20.95 28.45
C LEU A 7 36.06 21.43 27.17
N LEU A 8 36.83 22.24 26.45
CA LEU A 8 36.69 22.58 25.05
C LEU A 8 37.08 21.33 24.23
N TYR A 9 36.25 20.89 23.27
CA TYR A 9 36.73 20.06 22.17
C TYR A 9 36.02 20.45 20.88
N CYS A 10 36.75 21.18 20.03
CA CYS A 10 36.43 21.37 18.63
C CYS A 10 36.78 20.07 17.88
N LEU A 11 35.83 19.48 17.15
CA LEU A 11 36.13 18.53 16.08
C LEU A 11 35.23 18.82 14.88
N SER A 12 35.82 19.56 13.95
CA SER A 12 35.42 19.71 12.56
C SER A 12 35.84 18.48 11.75
N PHE A 13 34.86 17.72 11.24
CA PHE A 13 34.93 16.80 10.09
C PHE A 13 33.49 16.72 9.55
N GLY A 14 33.13 17.04 8.31
CA GLY A 14 33.83 16.83 7.04
C GLY A 14 33.28 15.55 6.39
N ALA A 15 32.16 15.64 5.66
CA ALA A 15 31.78 14.73 4.57
C ALA A 15 30.52 15.23 3.85
N ALA A 16 30.72 15.85 2.69
CA ALA A 16 29.68 15.99 1.67
C ALA A 16 29.41 14.60 1.08
N VAL A 17 28.16 14.13 1.13
CA VAL A 17 27.74 12.90 0.43
C VAL A 17 27.26 13.30 -0.95
N THR A 18 28.18 13.27 -1.90
CA THR A 18 27.88 13.34 -3.34
C THR A 18 27.42 11.95 -3.78
N PHE A 19 26.14 11.79 -4.11
CA PHE A 19 25.66 10.57 -4.76
C PHE A 19 26.10 10.60 -6.24
N ALA A 20 27.03 9.72 -6.58
CA ALA A 20 27.44 9.45 -7.96
C ALA A 20 26.37 8.61 -8.66
N LEU A 21 25.92 9.08 -9.82
CA LEU A 21 25.11 8.33 -10.79
C LEU A 21 25.97 7.24 -11.45
N PRO A 22 25.49 5.99 -11.62
CA PRO A 22 26.12 5.08 -12.54
C PRO A 22 25.69 5.41 -13.98
N THR A 23 26.61 6.03 -14.73
CA THR A 23 26.57 6.07 -16.20
C THR A 23 26.91 4.68 -16.74
N LEU A 24 25.92 3.96 -17.25
CA LEU A 24 26.18 2.76 -18.05
C LEU A 24 26.36 3.13 -19.52
N VAL A 25 27.56 2.81 -19.97
CA VAL A 25 28.14 3.04 -21.30
C VAL A 25 27.44 2.21 -22.38
N SER A 26 27.33 2.83 -23.55
CA SER A 26 26.91 2.30 -24.85
C SER A 26 27.51 0.95 -25.24
N ARG A 27 26.70 0.12 -25.92
CA ARG A 27 27.18 -0.69 -27.04
C ARG A 27 26.25 -0.50 -28.24
N SER A 28 26.71 0.31 -29.18
CA SER A 28 26.24 0.37 -30.55
C SER A 28 26.79 -0.85 -31.29
N TYR A 29 25.93 -1.66 -31.89
CA TYR A 29 26.31 -2.51 -33.02
C TYR A 29 25.43 -2.11 -34.21
N ASP A 30 26.10 -1.52 -35.18
CA ASP A 30 25.64 -1.18 -36.52
C ASP A 30 26.08 -2.32 -37.47
N LEU A 31 25.51 -2.30 -38.66
CA LEU A 31 25.79 -3.05 -39.89
C LEU A 31 25.04 -4.37 -40.14
N ALA A 32 24.15 -4.26 -41.14
CA ALA A 32 24.14 -5.00 -42.40
C ALA A 32 24.11 -6.53 -42.28
N GLU A 33 23.10 -7.21 -42.80
CA GLU A 33 23.11 -7.56 -44.22
C GLU A 33 21.70 -7.66 -44.84
N ARG A 34 21.60 -7.12 -46.06
CA ARG A 34 20.50 -7.33 -47.01
C ARG A 34 20.86 -8.48 -47.93
N ASN A 35 19.81 -9.17 -48.40
CA ASN A 35 19.71 -9.96 -49.64
C ASN A 35 20.36 -11.35 -49.67
N ALA A 36 19.50 -12.38 -49.70
CA ALA A 36 19.42 -13.28 -50.85
C ALA A 36 18.03 -13.94 -50.85
N GLY A 37 17.22 -13.65 -51.88
CA GLY A 37 16.09 -14.49 -52.24
C GLY A 37 16.58 -15.73 -52.99
N LEU A 38 15.78 -16.79 -52.96
CA LEU A 38 15.73 -17.87 -53.95
C LEU A 38 14.45 -18.70 -53.69
N ASP A 39 13.45 -18.44 -54.53
CA ASP A 39 12.61 -19.38 -55.29
C ASP A 39 12.07 -20.68 -54.65
N PHE A 40 10.73 -20.67 -54.47
CA PHE A 40 9.73 -21.59 -55.06
C PHE A 40 10.16 -23.00 -55.54
N GLU A 41 9.56 -24.05 -54.93
CA GLU A 41 8.62 -25.03 -55.52
C GLU A 41 8.71 -26.42 -54.88
N GLY A 42 7.52 -26.94 -54.51
CA GLY A 42 7.16 -28.34 -54.74
C GLY A 42 7.65 -29.40 -53.75
N ALA A 43 6.74 -29.90 -52.91
CA ALA A 43 6.38 -31.32 -52.87
C ALA A 43 5.31 -31.59 -51.81
N THR A 44 4.22 -32.21 -52.26
CA THR A 44 3.14 -32.81 -51.48
C THR A 44 3.62 -33.95 -50.58
N ASP A 45 2.93 -34.17 -49.45
CA ASP A 45 2.17 -35.40 -49.17
C ASP A 45 2.16 -35.80 -47.68
N GLN A 46 1.02 -36.39 -47.27
CA GLN A 46 0.75 -37.22 -46.09
C GLN A 46 0.37 -36.57 -44.74
N VAL A 47 -0.95 -36.45 -44.59
CA VAL A 47 -1.77 -37.07 -43.52
C VAL A 47 -0.98 -37.92 -42.52
N SER A 48 -1.08 -37.63 -41.21
CA SER A 48 -1.45 -38.60 -40.17
C SER A 48 -1.22 -38.06 -38.75
N SER A 49 -2.34 -37.85 -38.04
CA SER A 49 -2.55 -38.27 -36.64
C SER A 49 -1.57 -37.80 -35.55
N ARG A 50 -1.90 -36.71 -34.85
CA ARG A 50 -1.80 -36.67 -33.38
C ARG A 50 -2.68 -35.57 -32.78
N ALA A 51 -3.47 -35.95 -31.78
CA ALA A 51 -4.45 -35.14 -31.07
C ALA A 51 -3.88 -33.82 -30.51
N PRO A 52 -4.73 -32.78 -30.33
CA PRO A 52 -4.38 -31.68 -29.44
C PRO A 52 -4.40 -32.22 -28.01
N MET A 53 -3.23 -32.51 -27.43
CA MET A 53 -3.16 -32.64 -25.98
C MET A 53 -3.27 -31.24 -25.39
N GLU A 54 -4.34 -31.08 -24.62
CA GLU A 54 -4.69 -29.96 -23.79
C GLU A 54 -3.46 -29.41 -23.07
N SER A 55 -3.08 -28.18 -23.39
CA SER A 55 -2.29 -27.37 -22.47
C SER A 55 -3.26 -26.81 -21.44
N ALA A 56 -3.64 -27.66 -20.48
CA ALA A 56 -4.17 -27.22 -19.20
C ALA A 56 -3.03 -26.48 -18.48
N LEU A 57 -2.85 -25.21 -18.83
CA LEU A 57 -2.15 -24.26 -18.00
C LEU A 57 -3.10 -23.92 -16.85
N ASP A 58 -3.05 -24.77 -15.82
CA ASP A 58 -3.47 -24.44 -14.45
C ASP A 58 -2.65 -23.23 -14.00
N PHE A 59 -3.17 -22.04 -14.27
CA PHE A 59 -2.69 -20.79 -13.73
C PHE A 59 -3.84 -20.08 -13.02
N GLU A 60 -4.39 -20.75 -12.00
CA GLU A 60 -5.24 -20.14 -10.99
C GLU A 60 -4.46 -19.94 -9.69
N PRO A 61 -3.74 -18.82 -9.52
CA PRO A 61 -3.38 -18.38 -8.19
C PRO A 61 -3.75 -16.91 -7.98
N GLN A 62 -5.05 -16.55 -8.01
CA GLN A 62 -5.44 -15.24 -7.50
C GLN A 62 -6.91 -15.04 -7.05
N GLU A 63 -7.80 -16.03 -7.16
CA GLU A 63 -9.18 -15.84 -6.65
C GLU A 63 -9.37 -16.25 -5.18
N ARG A 64 -8.41 -16.97 -4.57
CA ARG A 64 -8.55 -17.51 -3.19
C ARG A 64 -8.34 -16.52 -2.03
N GLN A 65 -8.29 -15.21 -2.25
CA GLN A 65 -8.24 -14.23 -1.15
C GLN A 65 -9.40 -13.23 -1.09
N LEU A 66 -10.28 -13.18 -2.09
CA LEU A 66 -11.41 -12.23 -2.10
C LEU A 66 -12.69 -12.80 -1.46
N GLU A 67 -12.87 -14.12 -1.47
CA GLU A 67 -14.13 -14.76 -1.03
C GLU A 67 -14.21 -14.96 0.50
N ASP A 68 -13.08 -15.13 1.19
CA ASP A 68 -13.07 -15.53 2.61
C ASP A 68 -13.33 -14.37 3.60
N SER A 69 -13.43 -13.12 3.11
CA SER A 69 -13.80 -11.96 3.96
C SER A 69 -15.30 -11.66 3.98
N PHE A 70 -16.13 -12.35 3.18
CA PHE A 70 -17.56 -12.09 3.07
C PHE A 70 -18.47 -13.12 3.77
N LEU A 71 -17.94 -14.25 4.24
CA LEU A 71 -18.74 -15.37 4.73
C LEU A 71 -19.00 -15.38 6.25
N TYR A 72 -18.45 -14.44 7.00
CA TYR A 72 -18.81 -14.25 8.40
C TYR A 72 -19.25 -12.80 8.62
N PRO A 73 -20.47 -12.53 9.13
CA PRO A 73 -20.74 -11.22 9.69
C PRO A 73 -19.68 -11.00 10.77
N ARG A 74 -18.83 -9.97 10.62
CA ARG A 74 -17.94 -9.58 11.71
C ARG A 74 -18.79 -9.47 12.96
N ALA A 75 -18.44 -10.22 13.99
CA ALA A 75 -19.13 -10.10 15.26
C ALA A 75 -19.14 -8.61 15.65
N PRO A 76 -20.27 -8.07 16.12
CA PRO A 76 -20.37 -6.66 16.48
C PRO A 76 -19.23 -6.27 17.43
N LEU A 77 -18.68 -5.06 17.25
CA LEU A 77 -17.59 -4.60 18.10
C LEU A 77 -18.02 -4.59 19.57
N SER A 78 -17.15 -5.11 20.45
CA SER A 78 -17.40 -5.08 21.89
C SER A 78 -17.52 -3.64 22.40
N LYS A 79 -18.28 -3.42 23.48
CA LYS A 79 -18.46 -2.07 24.07
C LYS A 79 -17.12 -1.42 24.46
N SER A 80 -16.18 -2.20 25.00
CA SER A 80 -14.84 -1.70 25.35
C SER A 80 -14.10 -1.22 24.10
N MET A 81 -14.11 -2.03 23.05
CA MET A 81 -13.43 -1.70 21.80
C MET A 81 -14.03 -0.46 21.13
N LYS A 82 -15.37 -0.34 21.14
CA LYS A 82 -16.03 0.87 20.63
C LYS A 82 -15.58 2.12 21.38
N LYS A 83 -15.52 2.06 22.72
CA LYS A 83 -15.03 3.16 23.57
C LYS A 83 -13.57 3.52 23.25
N ASP A 84 -12.69 2.54 23.12
CA ASP A 84 -11.28 2.80 22.84
C ASP A 84 -11.06 3.43 21.46
N ILE A 85 -11.84 2.99 20.45
CA ILE A 85 -11.82 3.60 19.11
C ILE A 85 -12.42 5.00 19.14
N GLU A 86 -13.50 5.23 19.89
CA GLU A 86 -14.10 6.56 20.06
C GLU A 86 -13.10 7.56 20.68
N GLU A 87 -12.41 7.15 21.74
CA GLU A 87 -11.36 7.97 22.36
C GLU A 87 -10.21 8.28 21.38
N ALA A 88 -9.81 7.30 20.56
CA ALA A 88 -8.81 7.51 19.51
C ALA A 88 -9.29 8.51 18.45
N LEU A 89 -10.55 8.44 18.03
CA LEU A 89 -11.15 9.39 17.09
C LEU A 89 -11.25 10.81 17.67
N ASP A 90 -11.51 10.94 18.97
CA ASP A 90 -11.51 12.24 19.66
C ASP A 90 -10.14 12.89 19.69
N VAL A 91 -9.08 12.09 19.92
CA VAL A 91 -7.70 12.58 19.80
C VAL A 91 -7.44 13.04 18.37
N MET A 92 -7.80 12.24 17.36
CA MET A 92 -7.61 12.58 15.95
C MET A 92 -8.32 13.87 15.54
N ALA A 93 -9.49 14.17 16.11
CA ALA A 93 -10.25 15.38 15.81
C ALA A 93 -9.47 16.67 16.13
N GLY A 94 -8.53 16.62 17.08
CA GLY A 94 -7.68 17.75 17.46
C GLY A 94 -6.36 17.84 16.70
N GLU A 95 -6.09 16.92 15.77
CA GLU A 95 -4.81 16.84 15.06
C GLU A 95 -4.96 17.17 13.57
N THR A 96 -3.84 17.51 12.93
CA THR A 96 -3.74 17.57 11.47
C THR A 96 -3.15 16.26 10.97
N ILE A 97 -3.95 15.48 10.26
CA ILE A 97 -3.54 14.17 9.76
C ILE A 97 -3.17 14.27 8.28
N THR A 98 -1.99 13.80 7.94
CA THR A 98 -1.54 13.65 6.56
C THR A 98 -1.84 12.24 6.09
N TRP A 99 -2.71 12.15 5.08
CA TRP A 99 -3.11 10.90 4.45
C TRP A 99 -2.19 10.56 3.28
N ALA A 100 -1.99 9.28 3.04
CA ALA A 100 -1.26 8.76 1.89
C ALA A 100 -2.22 7.94 1.02
N TRP A 101 -2.36 8.31 -0.25
CA TRP A 101 -3.36 7.79 -1.16
C TRP A 101 -2.74 6.85 -2.18
N GLU A 102 -2.52 5.61 -1.76
CA GLU A 102 -2.03 4.52 -2.62
C GLU A 102 -3.11 3.43 -2.77
N ALA A 103 -2.90 2.52 -3.73
CA ALA A 103 -3.80 1.38 -3.95
C ALA A 103 -3.91 0.44 -2.74
N THR A 104 -2.88 0.42 -1.89
CA THR A 104 -2.83 -0.36 -0.65
C THR A 104 -3.02 0.54 0.57
N TRP A 105 -3.42 -0.07 1.69
CA TRP A 105 -3.56 0.65 2.95
C TRP A 105 -2.22 1.20 3.42
N GLN A 106 -2.15 2.53 3.52
CA GLN A 106 -1.03 3.30 4.03
C GLN A 106 -1.37 3.91 5.39
N LYS A 107 -0.37 3.98 6.26
CA LYS A 107 -0.54 4.54 7.61
C LYS A 107 -0.69 6.05 7.48
N ALA A 108 -1.63 6.64 8.21
CA ALA A 108 -1.71 8.08 8.26
C ALA A 108 -0.63 8.65 9.20
N HIS A 109 -0.13 9.83 8.85
CA HIS A 109 0.89 10.54 9.61
C HIS A 109 0.26 11.71 10.38
N GLY A 110 0.87 12.13 11.50
CA GLY A 110 0.39 13.28 12.28
C GLY A 110 -0.69 12.96 13.33
N ALA A 111 -1.27 11.76 13.36
CA ALA A 111 -2.37 11.40 14.26
C ALA A 111 -2.00 11.17 15.75
N LYS A 112 -0.78 11.54 16.18
CA LYS A 112 -0.25 11.26 17.54
C LYS A 112 -0.54 9.83 18.04
N THR A 113 -0.10 8.83 17.27
CA THR A 113 -0.44 7.41 17.49
C THR A 113 -0.12 6.86 18.89
N SER A 114 0.78 7.48 19.65
CA SER A 114 1.05 7.13 21.06
C SER A 114 -0.14 7.37 21.99
N LYS A 115 -1.11 8.20 21.58
CA LYS A 115 -2.33 8.52 22.32
C LYS A 115 -3.57 7.78 21.81
N LEU A 116 -3.42 6.94 20.78
CA LEU A 116 -4.54 6.26 20.13
C LEU A 116 -4.77 4.85 20.68
N ASN A 117 -4.35 4.53 21.91
CA ASN A 117 -4.61 3.25 22.57
C ASN A 117 -4.27 1.98 21.74
N GLY A 118 -3.20 2.04 20.94
CA GLY A 118 -2.78 0.92 20.09
C GLY A 118 -3.46 0.85 18.71
N TYR A 119 -4.34 1.80 18.41
CA TYR A 119 -4.95 1.98 17.10
C TYR A 119 -4.13 2.89 16.20
N LYS A 120 -4.28 2.71 14.89
CA LYS A 120 -3.73 3.60 13.88
C LYS A 120 -4.75 3.89 12.78
N PRO A 121 -4.84 5.16 12.38
CA PRO A 121 -5.53 5.51 11.15
C PRO A 121 -4.73 5.07 9.93
N GLY A 122 -5.45 4.62 8.91
CA GLY A 122 -4.91 4.32 7.60
C GLY A 122 -5.78 4.92 6.50
N SER A 123 -5.17 5.08 5.34
CA SER A 123 -5.81 5.55 4.12
C SER A 123 -5.42 4.68 2.93
N ARG A 124 -6.32 4.55 1.96
CA ARG A 124 -6.01 4.04 0.63
C ARG A 124 -6.89 4.75 -0.38
N ARG A 125 -6.55 4.63 -1.65
CA ARG A 125 -7.37 5.07 -2.76
C ARG A 125 -7.53 3.90 -3.72
N ASP A 126 -8.78 3.56 -4.02
CA ASP A 126 -9.03 2.46 -4.93
C ASP A 126 -8.62 2.85 -6.36
N SER A 127 -8.04 1.89 -7.08
CA SER A 127 -7.60 2.04 -8.47
C SER A 127 -8.62 1.55 -9.49
N GLN A 128 -9.71 0.92 -9.05
CA GLN A 128 -10.83 0.47 -9.87
C GLN A 128 -12.13 1.13 -9.38
N ASP A 129 -13.09 1.34 -10.29
CA ASP A 129 -14.36 2.07 -10.09
C ASP A 129 -14.20 3.57 -9.78
N ASP A 130 -15.19 4.19 -9.09
CA ASP A 130 -15.36 5.64 -8.82
C ASP A 130 -14.17 6.35 -8.11
N LEU A 131 -13.01 5.69 -7.99
CA LEU A 131 -11.75 6.17 -7.42
C LEU A 131 -11.93 6.73 -6.01
N LEU A 132 -12.59 5.94 -5.16
CA LEU A 132 -12.93 6.34 -3.80
C LEU A 132 -11.69 6.45 -2.91
N TYR A 133 -11.70 7.48 -2.07
CA TYR A 133 -10.77 7.69 -0.97
C TYR A 133 -11.30 6.93 0.24
N TRP A 134 -10.53 5.99 0.75
CA TRP A 134 -10.89 5.22 1.93
C TRP A 134 -10.05 5.62 3.12
N VAL A 135 -10.69 5.75 4.26
CA VAL A 135 -10.05 5.92 5.57
C VAL A 135 -10.52 4.81 6.51
N GLY A 136 -9.66 4.37 7.41
CA GLY A 136 -9.99 3.31 8.35
C GLY A 136 -9.19 3.34 9.63
N MET A 137 -9.69 2.66 10.66
CA MET A 137 -8.99 2.45 11.92
C MET A 137 -8.58 0.99 12.09
N PHE A 138 -7.33 0.78 12.47
CA PHE A 138 -6.71 -0.54 12.53
C PHE A 138 -5.98 -0.72 13.85
N THR A 139 -5.78 -1.97 14.24
CA THR A 139 -4.74 -2.33 15.21
C THR A 139 -3.39 -2.47 14.52
N VAL A 140 -2.32 -2.21 15.26
CA VAL A 140 -0.96 -2.29 14.73
C VAL A 140 -0.34 -3.62 15.10
N SER A 141 0.27 -4.28 14.13
CA SER A 141 1.21 -5.37 14.38
C SER A 141 2.54 -5.04 13.71
N ASN A 142 3.65 -5.22 14.41
CA ASN A 142 5.00 -4.96 13.87
C ASN A 142 5.15 -3.57 13.20
N LYS A 143 4.55 -2.53 13.81
CA LYS A 143 4.57 -1.12 13.34
C LYS A 143 3.81 -0.84 12.03
N ASN A 144 3.23 -1.87 11.41
CA ASN A 144 2.44 -1.76 10.19
C ASN A 144 0.95 -1.87 10.51
N ILE A 145 0.15 -1.32 9.62
CA ILE A 145 -1.28 -1.58 9.55
C ILE A 145 -1.44 -3.02 9.09
N GLY A 146 -2.13 -3.82 9.89
CA GLY A 146 -2.33 -5.24 9.62
C GLY A 146 -3.80 -5.60 9.70
N GLY A 147 -4.19 -6.62 8.94
CA GLY A 147 -5.57 -7.10 8.89
C GLY A 147 -6.51 -6.09 8.25
N SER A 148 -7.79 -6.27 8.53
CA SER A 148 -8.82 -5.36 8.04
C SER A 148 -9.10 -4.23 9.03
N ALA A 149 -9.66 -3.13 8.51
CA ALA A 149 -10.09 -2.02 9.35
C ALA A 149 -11.23 -2.46 10.29
N TRP A 150 -11.18 -2.03 11.54
CA TRP A 150 -12.28 -2.20 12.51
C TRP A 150 -13.49 -1.36 12.12
N ILE A 151 -13.23 -0.16 11.63
CA ILE A 151 -14.19 0.76 11.04
C ILE A 151 -13.55 1.42 9.82
N GLN A 152 -14.35 1.74 8.82
CA GLN A 152 -13.88 2.42 7.60
C GLN A 152 -14.98 3.29 7.01
N ALA A 153 -14.58 4.31 6.26
CA ALA A 153 -15.45 5.19 5.49
C ALA A 153 -14.83 5.49 4.13
N SER A 154 -15.67 5.73 3.13
CA SER A 154 -15.26 6.10 1.77
C SER A 154 -15.78 7.48 1.39
N PHE A 155 -15.05 8.14 0.49
CA PHE A 155 -15.34 9.47 -0.02
C PHE A 155 -15.06 9.53 -1.52
N THR A 156 -15.85 10.30 -2.26
CA THR A 156 -15.64 10.55 -3.70
C THR A 156 -14.56 11.60 -3.97
N THR A 157 -14.25 12.43 -2.98
CA THR A 157 -13.16 13.43 -3.00
C THR A 157 -12.28 13.27 -1.77
N GLU A 158 -11.06 13.79 -1.82
CA GLU A 158 -10.14 13.74 -0.69
C GLU A 158 -10.75 14.45 0.54
N PRO A 159 -10.97 13.74 1.67
CA PRO A 159 -11.61 14.30 2.84
C PRO A 159 -10.63 15.12 3.68
N SER A 160 -11.15 16.13 4.39
CA SER A 160 -10.40 16.76 5.49
C SER A 160 -10.25 15.80 6.68
N THR A 161 -9.34 16.09 7.62
CA THR A 161 -9.26 15.30 8.86
C THR A 161 -10.59 15.31 9.64
N ALA A 162 -11.29 16.45 9.68
CA ALA A 162 -12.56 16.56 10.38
C ALA A 162 -13.65 15.68 9.74
N ASP A 163 -13.74 15.70 8.41
CA ASP A 163 -14.72 14.89 7.67
C ASP A 163 -14.44 13.39 7.81
N ALA A 164 -13.16 13.01 7.72
CA ALA A 164 -12.71 11.64 7.93
C ALA A 164 -13.10 11.13 9.33
N VAL A 165 -12.84 11.93 10.38
CA VAL A 165 -13.18 11.56 11.76
C VAL A 165 -14.70 11.46 11.94
N ALA A 166 -15.48 12.40 11.40
CA ALA A 166 -16.94 12.38 11.51
C ALA A 166 -17.56 11.13 10.83
N ALA A 167 -17.07 10.77 9.64
CA ALA A 167 -17.53 9.58 8.95
C ALA A 167 -17.13 8.30 9.70
N LEU A 168 -15.91 8.24 10.25
CA LEU A 168 -15.47 7.10 11.06
C LEU A 168 -16.29 6.95 12.35
N LYS A 169 -16.70 8.04 13.00
CA LYS A 169 -17.62 8.00 14.15
C LYS A 169 -18.99 7.43 13.75
N THR A 170 -19.49 7.79 12.57
CA THR A 170 -20.74 7.23 12.03
C THR A 170 -20.61 5.73 11.76
N ALA A 171 -19.48 5.31 11.17
CA ALA A 171 -19.17 3.89 10.95
C ALA A 171 -19.09 3.11 12.28
N LEU A 172 -18.52 3.71 13.32
CA LEU A 172 -18.41 3.10 14.66
C LEU A 172 -19.76 2.83 15.32
N GLN A 173 -20.72 3.73 15.14
CA GLN A 173 -22.08 3.55 15.66
C GLN A 173 -22.79 2.36 15.01
N SER A 174 -22.45 2.07 13.75
CA SER A 174 -23.05 0.99 12.95
C SER A 174 -22.33 -0.36 13.05
N ALA A 175 -21.13 -0.40 13.67
CA ALA A 175 -20.27 -1.57 13.78
C ALA A 175 -20.55 -2.46 15.00
#